data_AF-A0A6G9H7D8-F1
#
_entry.id   AF-A0A6G9H7D8-F1
#
_cell.length_a   1.000
_cell.length_b   1.000
_cell.length_c   1.000
_cell.angle_alpha   90.00
_cell.angle_beta   90.00
_cell.angle_gamma   90.00
#
_symmetry.space_group_name_H-M   'P 1'
#
loop_
_entity.id
_entity.type
_entity.pdbx_description
1 polymer ?
#
loop_
_entity_poly.entity_id
_entity_poly.type
_entity_poly.pdbx_seq_one_letter_code
_entity_poly.pdbx_strand_id
1 'polypeptide(L)'
;MPNFAVNSDETASASASLLNDFTSLQDKLTEVRGRVNQLLSQGYSTPAAQQKFQPFFEEFAKGFQQVNEGLQGISQYVKSVGEAFSQTDEQLGSNIG
;
A
#
# COMPACT_ATOMS: atom_id res chain seq x y z
N MET A 1 20.55 -0.01 29.22
CA MET A 1 19.92 0.74 28.11
C MET A 1 18.89 -0.19 27.48
N PRO A 2 17.64 0.26 27.24
CA PRO A 2 16.65 -0.61 26.62
C PRO A 2 17.14 -1.01 25.22
N ASN A 3 16.79 -2.22 24.84
CA ASN A 3 17.21 -2.93 23.63
C ASN A 3 16.57 -2.33 22.37
N PHE A 4 16.88 -1.07 22.04
CA PHE A 4 16.32 -0.38 20.87
C PHE A 4 16.83 -0.98 19.55
N ALA A 5 18.05 -1.53 19.53
CA ALA A 5 18.67 -2.10 18.33
C ALA A 5 17.91 -3.31 17.76
N VAL A 6 17.31 -4.16 18.60
CA VAL A 6 16.65 -5.39 18.12
C VAL A 6 15.27 -5.11 17.50
N ASN A 7 14.62 -4.02 17.88
CA ASN A 7 13.29 -3.67 17.34
C ASN A 7 13.39 -2.90 16.01
N SER A 8 14.46 -2.15 15.77
CA SER A 8 14.62 -1.37 14.53
C SER A 8 14.81 -2.23 13.29
N ASP A 9 15.60 -3.31 13.37
CA ASP A 9 15.78 -4.25 12.24
C ASP A 9 14.48 -5.02 11.95
N GLU A 10 13.77 -5.44 13.00
CA GLU A 10 12.49 -6.12 12.88
C GLU A 10 11.43 -5.20 12.26
N THR A 11 11.41 -3.93 12.68
CA THR A 11 10.53 -2.89 12.13
C THR A 11 10.86 -2.60 10.67
N ALA A 12 12.13 -2.49 10.30
CA ALA A 12 12.56 -2.25 8.92
C ALA A 12 12.24 -3.43 7.99
N SER A 13 12.43 -4.66 8.47
CA SER A 13 12.11 -5.87 7.69
C SER A 13 10.59 -6.05 7.54
N ALA A 14 9.81 -5.84 8.59
CA ALA A 14 8.34 -5.90 8.54
C ALA A 14 7.79 -4.83 7.59
N SER A 15 8.37 -3.63 7.64
CA SER A 15 8.08 -2.51 6.75
C SER A 15 8.32 -2.84 5.27
N ALA A 16 9.46 -3.43 4.94
CA ALA A 16 9.78 -3.84 3.57
C ALA A 16 8.83 -4.95 3.08
N SER A 17 8.49 -5.91 3.94
CA SER A 17 7.51 -6.95 3.62
C SER A 17 6.13 -6.35 3.34
N LEU A 18 5.67 -5.43 4.19
CA LEU A 18 4.40 -4.73 4.00
C LEU A 18 4.36 -3.98 2.66
N LEU A 19 5.44 -3.29 2.30
CA LEU A 19 5.53 -2.59 1.01
C LEU A 19 5.40 -3.54 -0.20
N ASN A 20 6.00 -4.73 -0.11
CA ASN A 20 5.89 -5.75 -1.16
C ASN A 20 4.47 -6.33 -1.25
N ASP A 21 3.84 -6.61 -0.11
CA ASP A 21 2.45 -7.08 -0.05
C ASP A 21 1.49 -6.02 -0.62
N PHE A 22 1.76 -4.75 -0.36
CA PHE A 22 1.01 -3.62 -0.91
C PHE A 22 1.13 -3.48 -2.42
N THR A 23 2.34 -3.63 -2.95
CA THR A 23 2.56 -3.63 -4.42
C THR A 23 1.78 -4.78 -5.06
N SER A 24 1.85 -5.97 -4.47
CA SER A 24 1.12 -7.15 -4.95
C SER A 24 -0.40 -6.95 -4.91
N LEU A 25 -0.92 -6.31 -3.86
CA LEU A 25 -2.33 -5.97 -3.74
C LEU A 25 -2.77 -4.98 -4.84
N GLN A 26 -1.96 -3.95 -5.09
CA GLN A 26 -2.23 -2.95 -6.13
C GLN A 26 -2.28 -3.56 -7.53
N ASP A 27 -1.35 -4.47 -7.82
CA ASP A 27 -1.32 -5.23 -9.07
C ASP A 27 -2.59 -6.08 -9.23
N LYS A 28 -2.97 -6.80 -8.17
CA LYS A 28 -4.15 -7.66 -8.18
C LYS A 28 -5.45 -6.87 -8.39
N LEU A 29 -5.57 -5.74 -7.73
CA LEU A 29 -6.72 -4.85 -7.89
C LEU A 29 -6.77 -4.24 -9.31
N THR A 30 -5.62 -3.90 -9.88
CA THR A 30 -5.54 -3.44 -11.29
C THR A 30 -5.97 -4.54 -12.26
N GLU A 31 -5.57 -5.79 -12.01
CA GLU A 31 -6.00 -6.96 -12.77
C GLU A 31 -7.53 -7.14 -12.69
N VAL A 32 -8.11 -7.06 -11.49
CA VAL A 32 -9.55 -7.16 -11.27
C VAL A 32 -10.29 -6.06 -12.04
N ARG A 33 -9.83 -4.81 -11.97
CA ARG A 33 -10.39 -3.68 -12.73
C ARG A 33 -10.39 -3.96 -14.24
N GLY A 34 -9.28 -4.48 -14.76
CA GLY A 34 -9.15 -4.85 -16.17
C GLY A 34 -10.16 -5.91 -16.59
N ARG A 35 -10.32 -6.96 -15.78
CA ARG A 35 -11.31 -8.04 -16.02
C ARG A 35 -12.74 -7.50 -16.01
N VAL A 36 -13.09 -6.61 -15.07
CA VAL A 36 -14.42 -5.99 -15.02
C VAL A 36 -14.69 -5.14 -16.26
N ASN A 37 -13.73 -4.31 -16.68
CA ASN A 37 -13.86 -3.53 -17.92
C ASN A 37 -14.03 -4.44 -19.15
N GLN A 38 -13.31 -5.55 -19.19
CA GLN A 38 -13.40 -6.53 -20.27
C GLN A 38 -14.76 -7.24 -20.28
N LEU A 39 -15.32 -7.57 -19.12
CA LEU A 39 -16.67 -8.12 -18.99
C LEU A 39 -17.75 -7.13 -19.45
N LEU A 40 -17.61 -5.85 -19.09
CA LEU A 40 -18.51 -4.78 -19.58
C LEU A 40 -18.42 -4.62 -21.10
N SER A 41 -17.22 -4.73 -21.66
CA SER A 41 -16.99 -4.60 -23.10
C SER A 41 -17.41 -5.81 -23.92
N GLN A 42 -17.38 -7.03 -23.36
CA GLN A 42 -17.59 -8.28 -24.12
C GLN A 42 -18.89 -9.02 -23.78
N GLY A 43 -19.43 -8.88 -22.56
CA GLY A 43 -20.53 -9.73 -22.06
C GLY A 43 -21.78 -9.00 -21.59
N TYR A 44 -21.68 -7.73 -21.20
CA TYR A 44 -22.79 -6.94 -20.64
C TYR A 44 -23.12 -5.70 -21.47
N SER A 45 -23.20 -5.84 -22.79
CA SER A 45 -23.53 -4.76 -23.72
C SER A 45 -25.00 -4.31 -23.68
N THR A 46 -25.84 -4.91 -22.82
CA THR A 46 -27.22 -4.46 -22.63
C THR A 46 -27.27 -3.30 -21.63
N PRO A 47 -28.00 -2.20 -21.94
CA PRO A 47 -28.08 -1.01 -21.09
C PRO A 47 -28.48 -1.32 -19.63
N ALA A 48 -29.38 -2.28 -19.43
CA ALA A 48 -29.86 -2.67 -18.12
C ALA A 48 -28.78 -3.35 -17.25
N ALA A 49 -27.91 -4.15 -17.85
CA ALA A 49 -26.83 -4.80 -17.12
C ALA A 49 -25.72 -3.81 -16.77
N GLN A 50 -25.40 -2.89 -17.68
CA GLN A 50 -24.45 -1.81 -17.45
C GLN A 50 -24.90 -0.91 -16.30
N GLN A 51 -26.18 -0.53 -16.26
CA GLN A 51 -26.77 0.29 -15.20
C GLN A 51 -26.77 -0.39 -13.82
N LYS A 52 -26.86 -1.73 -13.79
CA LYS A 52 -26.76 -2.52 -12.56
C LYS A 52 -25.31 -2.71 -12.09
N PHE A 53 -24.36 -2.81 -13.03
CA PHE A 53 -22.93 -3.04 -12.72
C PHE A 53 -22.17 -1.76 -12.35
N GLN A 54 -22.57 -0.62 -12.92
CA GLN A 54 -21.94 0.67 -12.72
C GLN A 54 -21.75 1.07 -11.24
N PRO A 55 -22.76 0.97 -10.34
CA PRO A 55 -22.56 1.32 -8.93
C PRO A 55 -21.53 0.43 -8.22
N PHE A 56 -21.49 -0.87 -8.52
CA PHE A 56 -20.48 -1.77 -7.95
C PHE A 56 -19.06 -1.41 -8.40
N PHE A 57 -18.91 -0.98 -9.65
CA PHE A 57 -17.62 -0.53 -10.17
C PHE A 57 -17.17 0.79 -9.55
N GLU A 58 -18.08 1.75 -9.40
CA GLU A 58 -17.79 3.03 -8.75
C GLU A 58 -17.38 2.85 -7.28
N GLU A 59 -18.06 1.97 -6.55
CA GLU A 59 -17.73 1.64 -5.16
C GLU A 59 -16.38 0.93 -5.07
N PHE A 60 -16.11 -0.03 -5.97
CA PHE A 60 -14.80 -0.65 -6.10
C PHE A 60 -13.69 0.37 -6.38
N ALA A 61 -13.90 1.30 -7.31
CA ALA A 61 -12.92 2.32 -7.66
C ALA A 61 -12.63 3.27 -6.49
N LYS A 62 -13.65 3.65 -5.72
CA LYS A 62 -13.49 4.42 -4.47
C LYS A 62 -12.69 3.65 -3.43
N GLY A 63 -13.06 2.39 -3.16
CA GLY A 63 -12.33 1.55 -2.21
C GLY A 63 -10.87 1.34 -2.61
N PHE A 64 -10.62 1.15 -3.92
CA PHE A 64 -9.27 1.06 -4.47
C PHE A 64 -8.44 2.33 -4.18
N GLN A 65 -9.02 3.50 -4.43
CA GLN A 65 -8.34 4.76 -4.16
C GLN A 65 -8.03 4.93 -2.66
N GLN A 66 -8.99 4.64 -1.78
CA GLN A 66 -8.81 4.72 -0.33
C GLN A 66 -7.72 3.77 0.18
N VAL A 67 -7.71 2.54 -0.34
CA VAL A 67 -6.65 1.57 -0.02
C VAL A 67 -5.31 2.17 -0.43
N ASN A 68 -5.16 2.60 -1.68
CA ASN A 68 -3.90 3.15 -2.20
C ASN A 68 -3.41 4.39 -1.42
N GLU A 69 -4.31 5.27 -0.99
CA GLU A 69 -4.00 6.40 -0.10
C GLU A 69 -3.49 5.92 1.27
N GLY A 70 -4.14 4.91 1.86
CA GLY A 70 -3.69 4.27 3.09
C GLY A 70 -2.29 3.64 2.94
N LEU A 71 -2.03 2.96 1.81
CA LEU A 71 -0.72 2.35 1.53
C LEU A 71 0.39 3.39 1.44
N GLN A 72 0.11 4.53 0.80
CA GLN A 72 1.06 5.65 0.74
C GLN A 72 1.35 6.23 2.11
N GLY A 73 0.32 6.40 2.95
CA GLY A 73 0.48 6.91 4.32
C GLY A 73 1.36 5.97 5.17
N ILE A 74 1.11 4.66 5.10
CA ILE A 74 1.93 3.65 5.79
C ILE A 74 3.37 3.68 5.28
N SER A 75 3.57 3.74 3.97
CA SER A 75 4.91 3.77 3.35
C SER A 75 5.70 5.01 3.77
N GLN A 76 5.07 6.17 3.83
CA GLN A 76 5.68 7.42 4.30
C GLN A 76 6.04 7.34 5.79
N TYR A 77 5.13 6.82 6.62
CA TYR A 77 5.39 6.63 8.04
C TYR A 77 6.60 5.72 8.27
N VAL A 78 6.59 4.54 7.65
CA VAL A 78 7.68 3.56 7.68
C VAL A 78 9.02 4.19 7.28
N LYS A 79 9.04 4.95 6.17
CA LYS A 79 10.24 5.63 5.70
C LYS A 79 10.73 6.68 6.71
N SER A 80 9.83 7.49 7.23
CA SER A 80 10.16 8.54 8.21
C SER A 80 10.71 7.96 9.52
N VAL A 81 10.20 6.81 9.96
CA VAL A 81 10.71 6.10 11.14
C VAL A 81 12.14 5.60 10.88
N GLY A 82 12.39 4.97 9.72
CA GLY A 82 13.74 4.56 9.34
C GLY A 82 14.75 5.71 9.26
N GLU A 83 14.36 6.84 8.66
CA GLU A 83 15.20 8.05 8.58
C GLU A 83 15.50 8.65 9.97
N ALA A 84 14.50 8.73 10.85
CA ALA A 84 14.68 9.24 12.21
C ALA A 84 15.60 8.34 13.05
N PHE A 85 15.49 7.01 12.91
CA PHE A 85 16.39 6.08 13.58
C PHE A 85 17.83 6.20 13.06
N SER A 86 18.02 6.29 11.73
CA SER A 86 19.34 6.48 11.12
C SER A 86 20.01 7.76 11.62
N GLN A 87 19.28 8.89 11.67
CA GLN A 87 19.82 10.15 12.19
C GLN A 87 20.16 10.07 13.68
N THR A 88 19.33 9.38 14.47
CA THR A 88 19.57 9.20 15.91
C THR A 88 20.83 8.37 16.16
N ASP A 89 21.03 7.31 15.37
CA ASP A 89 22.21 6.45 15.46
C ASP A 89 23.49 7.16 15.00
N GLU A 90 23.43 7.94 13.91
CA GLU A 90 24.54 8.80 13.47
C GLU A 90 24.93 9.84 14.55
N GLN A 91 23.95 10.43 15.22
CA GLN A 91 24.19 11.36 16.32
C GLN A 91 24.78 10.67 17.55
N LEU A 92 24.28 9.49 17.92
CA LEU A 92 24.84 8.70 19.02
C LEU A 92 26.27 8.26 18.72
N GLY A 93 26.54 7.76 17.51
CA GLY A 93 27.86 7.39 17.04
C GLY A 93 28.84 8.57 17.01
N SER A 94 28.37 9.76 16.61
CA SER A 94 29.17 10.99 16.61
C SER A 94 29.47 11.55 18.01
N ASN A 95 28.66 11.22 19.03
CA ASN A 95 28.90 11.64 20.42
C ASN A 95 29.77 10.65 21.22
N ILE A 96 30.02 9.46 20.66
CA ILE A 96 30.83 8.40 21.29
C ILE A 96 32.26 8.35 20.71
N GLY A 97 32.54 9.08 19.63
CA GLY A 97 33.89 9.31 19.08
C GLY A 97 34.49 10.63 19.53
#